data_AF-A0A660QVX8-F1
#
_entry.id   AF-A0A660QVX8-F1
#
_cell.length_a   1.000
_cell.length_b   1.000
_cell.length_c   1.000
_cell.angle_alpha   90.00
_cell.angle_beta   90.00
_cell.angle_gamma   90.00
#
_symmetry.space_group_name_H-M   'P 1'
#
loop_
_entity.id
_entity.type
_entity.pdbx_description
1 polymer ?
#
loop_
_entity_poly.entity_id
_entity_poly.type
_entity_poly.pdbx_seq_one_letter_code
_entity_poly.pdbx_strand_id
1 'polypeptide(L)'
;RISAVLKEMRGEKIDVFKWSDDPRQLIANSLAPASVTSVEILDSERKAVRVLVPPTQLSLAIGKGGQNARLAAKLTGWKIDIKPVMNT
;
A
#
# COMPACT_ATOMS: atom_id res chain seq x y z
N ARG A 1 8.03 20.67 -11.57
CA ARG A 1 6.72 21.14 -11.03
C ARG A 1 6.38 20.49 -9.69
N ILE A 2 6.74 19.22 -9.42
CA ILE A 2 6.57 18.59 -8.09
C ILE A 2 7.48 19.20 -7.00
N SER A 3 8.64 19.73 -7.39
CA SER A 3 9.68 20.25 -6.47
C SER A 3 9.23 21.45 -5.63
N ALA A 4 8.26 22.25 -6.11
CA ALA A 4 7.72 23.38 -5.35
C ALA A 4 6.81 22.90 -4.20
N VAL A 5 5.97 21.89 -4.46
CA VAL A 5 5.09 21.27 -3.45
C VAL A 5 5.92 20.58 -2.36
N LEU A 6 6.98 19.87 -2.74
CA LEU A 6 7.88 19.22 -1.78
C LEU A 6 8.56 20.21 -0.83
N LYS A 7 8.87 21.43 -1.30
CA LYS A 7 9.55 22.47 -0.50
C LYS A 7 8.64 23.03 0.61
N GLU A 8 7.33 23.02 0.42
CA GLU A 8 6.36 23.52 1.40
C GLU A 8 6.01 22.50 2.50
N MET A 9 6.32 21.22 2.30
CA MET A 9 5.90 20.14 3.19
C MET A 9 6.77 19.92 4.44
N ARG A 10 7.72 20.83 4.73
CA ARG A 10 8.51 20.85 5.98
C ARG A 10 9.10 19.48 6.40
N GLY A 11 9.42 18.61 5.43
CA GLY A 11 9.99 17.28 5.65
C GLY A 11 8.99 16.13 5.76
N GLU A 12 7.69 16.37 5.58
CA GLU A 12 6.70 15.29 5.41
C GLU A 12 6.97 14.53 4.10
N LYS A 13 6.95 13.20 4.17
CA LYS A 13 7.22 12.32 3.02
C LYS A 13 5.97 12.20 2.16
N ILE A 14 6.12 12.40 0.85
CA ILE A 14 5.06 12.17 -0.14
C ILE A 14 5.41 10.94 -0.96
N ASP A 15 4.47 10.01 -1.03
CA ASP A 15 4.50 8.90 -1.97
C ASP A 15 3.55 9.21 -3.14
N VAL A 16 4.05 9.10 -4.37
CA VAL A 16 3.28 9.33 -5.60
C VAL A 16 3.23 8.04 -6.38
N PHE A 17 2.02 7.58 -6.68
CA PHE A 17 1.79 6.35 -7.44
C PHE A 17 0.65 6.55 -8.44
N LYS A 18 0.52 5.63 -9.40
CA LYS A 18 -0.52 5.69 -10.43
C LYS A 18 -1.87 5.28 -9.84
N TRP A 19 -2.91 6.09 -10.05
CA TRP A 19 -4.28 5.69 -9.80
C TRP A 19 -4.68 4.51 -10.72
N SER A 20 -5.62 3.70 -10.26
CA SER A 20 -6.24 2.62 -11.03
C SER A 20 -7.68 2.45 -10.58
N ASP A 21 -8.57 2.17 -11.52
CA ASP A 21 -9.96 1.83 -11.21
C ASP A 21 -10.13 0.36 -10.81
N ASP A 22 -9.17 -0.51 -11.16
CA ASP A 22 -9.07 -1.85 -10.57
C ASP A 22 -8.59 -1.74 -9.11
N PRO A 23 -9.39 -2.16 -8.12
CA PRO A 23 -9.02 -2.09 -6.71
C PRO A 23 -7.75 -2.86 -6.39
N ARG A 24 -7.47 -3.99 -7.07
CA ARG A 24 -6.24 -4.76 -6.82
C ARG A 24 -5.01 -3.94 -7.18
N GLN A 25 -5.01 -3.35 -8.36
CA GLN A 25 -3.91 -2.53 -8.83
C GLN A 25 -3.79 -1.23 -8.02
N LEU A 26 -4.91 -0.60 -7.63
CA LEU A 26 -4.89 0.58 -6.78
C LEU A 26 -4.26 0.29 -5.42
N ILE A 27 -4.65 -0.81 -4.78
CA ILE A 27 -4.11 -1.25 -3.49
C ILE A 27 -2.62 -1.55 -3.62
N ALA A 28 -2.21 -2.30 -4.65
CA ALA A 28 -0.81 -2.59 -4.91
C ALA A 28 0.04 -1.31 -5.08
N ASN A 29 -0.46 -0.35 -5.87
CA ASN A 29 0.22 0.92 -6.10
C ASN A 29 0.31 1.76 -4.81
N SER A 30 -0.72 1.72 -3.97
CA SER A 30 -0.78 2.51 -2.72
C SER A 30 0.19 2.07 -1.62
N LEU A 31 0.78 0.87 -1.75
CA LEU A 31 1.76 0.34 -0.81
C LEU A 31 3.21 0.65 -1.21
N ALA A 32 3.41 1.38 -2.31
CA ALA A 32 4.73 1.88 -2.70
C ALA A 32 5.39 2.59 -1.50
N PRO A 33 6.69 2.35 -1.25
CA PRO A 33 7.68 1.70 -2.12
C PRO A 33 7.77 0.16 -2.00
N ALA A 34 6.90 -0.51 -1.25
CA ALA A 34 6.93 -1.97 -1.17
C ALA A 34 6.38 -2.61 -2.46
N SER A 35 7.04 -3.66 -2.92
CA SER A 35 6.56 -4.48 -4.04
C SER A 35 5.50 -5.45 -3.53
N VAL A 36 4.39 -5.52 -4.25
CA VAL A 36 3.29 -6.44 -3.99
C VAL A 36 3.38 -7.62 -4.94
N THR A 37 3.33 -8.84 -4.40
CA THR A 37 3.31 -10.08 -5.17
C THR A 37 1.89 -10.39 -5.65
N SER A 38 0.89 -10.26 -4.79
CA SER A 38 -0.51 -10.47 -5.15
C SER A 38 -1.47 -9.71 -4.23
N VAL A 39 -2.69 -9.47 -4.74
CA VAL A 39 -3.81 -8.91 -3.97
C VAL A 39 -5.01 -9.83 -4.12
N GLU A 40 -5.40 -10.45 -3.01
CA GLU A 40 -6.53 -11.37 -2.90
C GLU A 40 -7.70 -10.64 -2.26
N ILE A 41 -8.84 -10.57 -2.96
CA ILE A 41 -10.08 -10.06 -2.38
C ILE A 41 -10.64 -11.16 -1.49
N LEU A 42 -10.69 -10.91 -0.18
CA LEU A 42 -11.25 -11.84 0.81
C LEU A 42 -12.76 -11.65 0.93
N ASP A 43 -13.21 -10.39 0.87
CA ASP A 43 -14.62 -10.01 0.99
C ASP A 43 -14.83 -8.70 0.21
N SER A 44 -15.57 -8.76 -0.89
CA SER A 44 -15.84 -7.60 -1.73
C SER A 44 -16.83 -6.62 -1.11
N GLU A 45 -17.83 -7.11 -0.38
CA GLU A 45 -18.87 -6.27 0.24
C GLU A 45 -18.29 -5.47 1.40
N ARG A 46 -17.45 -6.12 2.23
CA ARG A 46 -16.77 -5.49 3.36
C ARG A 46 -15.46 -4.81 2.97
N LYS A 47 -15.11 -4.82 1.68
CA LYS A 47 -13.87 -4.28 1.13
C LYS A 47 -12.64 -4.77 1.91
N ALA A 48 -12.48 -6.08 2.05
CA ALA A 48 -11.34 -6.68 2.72
C ALA A 48 -10.44 -7.44 1.73
N VAL A 49 -9.12 -7.22 1.83
CA VAL A 49 -8.11 -7.87 1.01
C VAL A 49 -6.98 -8.45 1.84
N ARG A 50 -6.34 -9.48 1.31
CA ARG A 50 -5.00 -9.91 1.68
C ARG A 50 -4.02 -9.48 0.61
N VAL A 51 -2.92 -8.88 1.05
CA VAL A 51 -1.81 -8.49 0.19
C VAL A 51 -0.61 -9.36 0.54
N LEU A 52 -0.08 -10.05 -0.46
CA LEU A 52 1.15 -10.81 -0.32
C LEU A 52 2.34 -9.97 -0.79
N VAL A 53 3.41 -9.97 -0.01
CA VAL A 53 4.65 -9.24 -0.31
C VAL A 53 5.86 -10.17 -0.12
N PRO A 54 7.03 -9.86 -0.72
CA PRO A 54 8.27 -10.53 -0.38
C PRO A 54 8.55 -10.46 1.13
N PRO A 55 9.04 -11.54 1.78
CA PRO A 55 9.28 -11.53 3.23
C PRO A 55 10.22 -10.40 3.68
N THR A 56 11.22 -10.08 2.85
CA THR A 56 12.18 -8.98 3.07
C THR A 56 11.54 -7.60 3.07
N GLN A 57 10.35 -7.44 2.51
CA GLN A 57 9.62 -6.17 2.40
C GLN A 57 8.39 -6.09 3.30
N LEU A 58 8.11 -7.09 4.13
CA LEU A 58 6.96 -7.08 5.05
C LEU A 58 6.94 -5.82 5.93
N SER A 59 8.07 -5.51 6.58
CA SER A 59 8.19 -4.31 7.41
C SER A 59 8.06 -3.02 6.62
N LEU A 60 8.51 -3.00 5.36
CA LEU A 60 8.39 -1.84 4.47
C LEU A 60 6.93 -1.60 4.05
N ALA A 61 6.22 -2.66 3.69
CA ALA A 61 4.82 -2.63 3.32
C ALA A 61 3.93 -2.18 4.49
N ILE A 62 4.24 -2.63 5.70
CA ILE A 62 3.55 -2.18 6.93
C ILE A 62 3.90 -0.72 7.24
N GLY A 63 5.18 -0.36 7.12
CA GLY A 63 5.72 0.96 7.45
C GLY A 63 5.88 1.18 8.96
N LYS A 64 6.59 2.26 9.34
CA LYS A 64 6.86 2.59 10.75
C LYS A 64 5.55 2.77 11.51
N GLY A 65 5.33 1.97 12.56
CA GLY A 65 4.09 2.01 13.34
C GLY A 65 2.82 1.69 12.53
N GLY A 66 2.94 0.96 11.42
CA GLY A 66 1.84 0.63 10.52
C GLY A 66 1.36 1.79 9.64
N GLN A 67 2.16 2.86 9.51
CA GLN A 67 1.74 4.07 8.80
C GLN A 67 1.42 3.81 7.33
N ASN A 68 2.25 3.04 6.61
CA ASN A 68 2.08 2.83 5.18
C ASN A 68 0.77 2.07 4.90
N ALA A 69 0.59 0.93 5.57
CA ALA A 69 -0.65 0.14 5.48
C ALA A 69 -1.91 0.94 5.86
N ARG A 70 -1.82 1.79 6.89
CA ARG A 70 -2.94 2.64 7.32
C ARG A 70 -3.28 3.74 6.31
N LEU A 71 -2.28 4.37 5.70
CA LEU A 71 -2.49 5.36 4.66
C LEU A 71 -3.11 4.72 3.40
N ALA A 72 -2.59 3.57 2.98
CA ALA A 72 -3.15 2.77 1.89
C ALA A 72 -4.61 2.39 2.16
N ALA A 73 -4.92 1.88 3.35
CA ALA A 73 -6.28 1.51 3.74
C ALA A 73 -7.24 2.72 3.73
N LYS A 74 -6.77 3.87 4.26
CA LYS A 74 -7.56 5.11 4.25
C LYS A 74 -7.79 5.65 2.84
N LEU A 75 -6.79 5.60 1.97
CA LEU A 75 -6.86 6.11 0.60
C LEU A 75 -7.77 5.26 -0.27
N THR A 76 -7.65 3.94 -0.17
CA THR A 76 -8.42 3.00 -1.00
C THR A 76 -9.81 2.70 -0.43
N GLY A 77 -9.99 2.89 0.88
CA GLY A 77 -11.21 2.49 1.59
C GLY A 77 -11.30 0.98 1.82
N TRP A 78 -10.20 0.24 1.64
CA TRP A 78 -10.14 -1.21 1.86
C TRP A 78 -9.45 -1.55 3.19
N LYS A 79 -9.89 -2.64 3.82
CA LYS A 79 -9.18 -3.29 4.93
C LYS A 79 -8.08 -4.15 4.34
N ILE A 80 -6.83 -3.90 4.73
CA ILE A 80 -5.64 -4.53 4.12
C ILE A 80 -4.93 -5.40 5.17
N ASP A 81 -4.90 -6.71 4.95
CA ASP A 81 -4.09 -7.67 5.70
C ASP A 81 -2.81 -7.98 4.90
N ILE A 82 -1.64 -7.59 5.42
CA ILE A 82 -0.36 -7.80 4.73
C ILE A 82 0.31 -9.07 5.27
N LYS A 83 0.69 -9.98 4.37
CA LYS A 83 1.40 -11.23 4.71
C LYS A 83 2.62 -11.44 3.81
N PRO A 84 3.68 -12.08 4.32
CA PRO A 84 4.76 -12.54 3.46
C PRO A 84 4.27 -13.68 2.57
N VAL A 85 4.76 -13.77 1.33
CA VAL A 85 4.62 -15.01 0.55
C VAL A 85 5.35 -16.14 1.27
N MET A 86 4.70 -17.29 1.38
CA MET A 86 5.36 -18.52 1.85
C MET A 86 5.96 -19.23 0.65
N ASN A 87 7.29 -19.34 0.61
CA ASN A 87 7.93 -20.21 -0.35
C ASN A 87 7.69 -21.64 0.14
N THR A 88 6.90 -22.41 -0.62
CA THR A 88 6.73 -23.85 -0.40
C THR A 88 7.82 -24.61 -1.13
#